data_AF-R7V6A0-F1
#
_entry.id   AF-R7V6A0-F1
#
_cell.length_a   1.000
_cell.length_b   1.000
_cell.length_c   1.000
_cell.angle_alpha   90.00
_cell.angle_beta   90.00
_cell.angle_gamma   90.00
#
_symmetry.space_group_name_H-M   'P 1'
#
loop_
_entity.id
_entity.type
_entity.pdbx_description
1 polymer ?
#
loop_
_entity_poly.entity_id
_entity_poly.type
_entity_poly.pdbx_seq_one_letter_code
_entity_poly.pdbx_strand_id
1 'polypeptide(L)'
;RWIFSLWHRCSASCGAGVMARSVHCVMMEETGKFLKVADEKCSTRRPQETRECQTQKCPSWVVRDWSECSSSLCVRHHVGTKKRNVVCVAGNGTSMPSELCDVQKKPSHKRECEQMECVATWKTTDWTQCFPLCAPRGFKSRALKCVWIRNKEPAGAACQGRRRPVVRKPCRRKPCNLRQVCHDSSKYCSLLPIMKMCRFKQYQEKCCKSCSTPLARYKDQRKRLYWLL
;
A
#
# COMPACT_ATOMS: atom_id res chain seq x y z
N ARG A 1 -11.82 -5.03 -71.36
CA ARG A 1 -10.65 -5.77 -70.83
C ARG A 1 -10.35 -5.31 -69.40
N TRP A 2 -9.76 -6.17 -68.57
CA TRP A 2 -9.30 -5.77 -67.23
C TRP A 2 -7.99 -4.98 -67.33
N ILE A 3 -7.89 -3.91 -66.54
CA ILE A 3 -6.64 -3.23 -66.23
C ILE A 3 -6.44 -3.23 -64.72
N PHE A 4 -5.19 -3.29 -64.28
CA PHE A 4 -4.84 -3.29 -62.86
C PHE A 4 -3.58 -2.47 -62.60
N SER A 5 -3.51 -1.88 -61.41
CA SER A 5 -2.29 -1.20 -60.97
C SER A 5 -1.21 -2.18 -60.52
N LEU A 6 -0.02 -1.64 -60.26
CA LEU A 6 0.96 -2.32 -59.44
C LEU A 6 0.40 -2.56 -58.03
N TRP A 7 0.95 -3.57 -57.35
CA TRP A 7 0.65 -3.83 -55.95
C TRP A 7 1.15 -2.68 -55.07
N HIS A 8 0.32 -2.25 -54.13
CA HIS A 8 0.71 -1.37 -53.05
C HIS A 8 1.67 -2.10 -52.08
N ARG A 9 2.31 -1.33 -51.19
CA ARG A 9 3.14 -1.90 -50.12
C ARG A 9 2.31 -2.82 -49.22
N CYS A 10 2.98 -3.82 -48.63
CA CYS A 10 2.34 -4.72 -47.67
C CYS A 10 1.74 -3.93 -46.50
N SER A 11 0.54 -4.31 -46.05
CA SER A 11 -0.15 -3.66 -44.94
C SER A 11 0.60 -3.79 -43.61
N ALA A 12 1.44 -4.81 -43.48
CA ALA A 12 2.26 -5.05 -42.30
C ALA A 12 3.71 -4.63 -42.56
N SER A 13 4.33 -3.98 -41.57
CA SER A 13 5.76 -3.64 -41.57
C SER A 13 6.66 -4.80 -41.15
N CYS A 14 6.09 -5.81 -40.51
CA CYS A 14 6.73 -7.07 -40.13
C CYS A 14 5.69 -8.21 -40.11
N GLY A 15 6.13 -9.45 -40.29
CA GLY A 15 5.26 -10.63 -40.29
C GLY A 15 4.35 -10.73 -41.51
N ALA A 16 3.18 -11.34 -41.33
CA ALA A 16 2.20 -11.53 -42.38
C ALA A 16 1.31 -10.30 -42.53
N GLY A 17 0.99 -9.96 -43.78
CA GLY A 17 0.07 -8.88 -44.11
C GLY A 17 -0.61 -9.12 -45.45
N VAL A 18 -1.27 -8.09 -45.96
CA VAL A 18 -1.97 -8.11 -47.23
C VAL A 18 -1.53 -6.92 -48.06
N MET A 19 -1.30 -7.11 -49.35
CA MET A 19 -1.13 -6.01 -50.29
C MET A 19 -2.32 -5.96 -51.25
N ALA A 20 -2.69 -4.75 -51.64
CA ALA A 20 -3.83 -4.47 -52.50
C ALA A 20 -3.39 -3.87 -53.83
N ARG A 21 -4.21 -3.98 -54.87
CA ARG A 21 -4.06 -3.25 -56.14
C ARG A 21 -5.44 -2.86 -56.66
N SER A 22 -5.51 -1.81 -57.48
CA SER A 22 -6.77 -1.46 -58.15
C SER A 22 -7.01 -2.38 -59.34
N VAL A 23 -8.26 -2.79 -59.55
CA VAL A 23 -8.69 -3.61 -60.68
C VAL A 23 -9.96 -3.00 -61.27
N HIS A 24 -9.92 -2.64 -62.55
CA HIS A 24 -11.03 -1.99 -63.24
C HIS A 24 -11.31 -2.65 -64.58
N CYS A 25 -12.60 -2.85 -64.91
CA CYS A 25 -13.00 -3.21 -66.26
C CYS A 25 -13.03 -1.94 -67.13
N VAL A 26 -12.36 -1.97 -68.29
CA VAL A 26 -12.34 -0.85 -69.23
C VAL A 26 -12.69 -1.26 -70.65
N MET A 27 -13.31 -0.35 -71.39
CA MET A 27 -13.55 -0.43 -72.83
C MET A 27 -12.74 0.65 -73.55
N MET A 28 -12.26 0.39 -74.77
CA MET A 28 -11.56 1.38 -75.58
C MET A 28 -12.60 2.15 -76.40
N GLU A 29 -12.59 3.48 -76.29
CA GLU A 29 -13.40 4.36 -77.13
C GLU A 29 -12.74 4.57 -78.50
N GLU A 30 -13.50 5.03 -79.49
CA GLU A 30 -13.02 5.35 -80.84
C GLU A 30 -11.89 6.41 -80.84
N THR A 31 -11.86 7.26 -79.80
CA THR A 31 -10.80 8.25 -79.57
C THR A 31 -9.49 7.65 -79.01
N GLY A 32 -9.45 6.33 -78.80
CA GLY A 32 -8.31 5.60 -78.23
C GLY A 32 -8.20 5.66 -76.70
N LYS A 33 -9.12 6.35 -76.00
CA LYS A 33 -9.15 6.42 -74.54
C LYS A 33 -9.78 5.17 -73.92
N PHE A 34 -9.38 4.85 -72.69
CA PHE A 34 -9.99 3.78 -71.89
C PHE A 34 -11.06 4.34 -70.96
N LEU A 35 -12.31 3.91 -71.14
CA LEU A 35 -13.42 4.24 -70.26
C LEU A 35 -13.65 3.09 -69.26
N LYS A 36 -13.76 3.42 -67.97
CA LYS A 36 -14.16 2.45 -66.94
C LYS A 36 -15.63 2.07 -67.11
N VAL A 37 -15.90 0.78 -67.17
CA VAL A 37 -17.24 0.21 -67.34
C VAL A 37 -17.58 -0.75 -66.21
N ALA A 38 -18.84 -1.19 -66.15
CA ALA A 38 -19.30 -2.20 -65.20
C ALA A 38 -18.57 -3.54 -65.43
N ASP A 39 -18.31 -4.26 -64.35
CA ASP A 39 -17.47 -5.46 -64.33
C ASP A 39 -18.01 -6.59 -65.21
N GLU A 40 -19.34 -6.68 -65.36
CA GLU A 40 -20.05 -7.67 -66.17
C GLU A 40 -19.71 -7.55 -67.66
N LYS A 41 -19.19 -6.39 -68.09
CA LYS A 41 -18.73 -6.16 -69.48
C LYS A 41 -17.36 -6.80 -69.75
N CYS A 42 -16.66 -7.30 -68.74
CA CYS A 42 -15.42 -8.03 -68.90
C CYS A 42 -15.66 -9.55 -68.84
N SER A 43 -15.45 -10.25 -69.97
CA SER A 43 -15.77 -11.68 -70.11
C SER A 43 -14.79 -12.64 -69.42
N THR A 44 -13.66 -12.15 -68.90
CA THR A 44 -12.63 -12.97 -68.23
C THR A 44 -12.71 -12.84 -66.72
N ARG A 45 -12.21 -13.84 -65.99
CA ARG A 45 -12.19 -13.83 -64.51
C ARG A 45 -11.52 -12.56 -63.99
N ARG A 46 -12.21 -11.88 -63.07
CA ARG A 46 -11.67 -10.68 -62.41
C ARG A 46 -10.35 -11.00 -61.71
N PRO A 47 -9.27 -10.25 -61.99
CA PRO A 47 -8.00 -10.40 -61.28
C PRO A 47 -8.16 -10.17 -59.78
N GLN A 48 -7.38 -10.87 -58.95
CA GLN A 48 -7.41 -10.64 -57.50
C GLN A 48 -6.95 -9.23 -57.14
N GLU A 49 -7.70 -8.56 -56.27
CA GLU A 49 -7.40 -7.24 -55.74
C GLU A 49 -6.47 -7.28 -54.53
N THR A 50 -6.44 -8.40 -53.81
CA THR A 50 -5.64 -8.59 -52.60
C THR A 50 -4.77 -9.83 -52.74
N ARG A 51 -3.56 -9.77 -52.20
CA ARG A 51 -2.67 -10.93 -52.07
C ARG A 51 -1.97 -10.89 -50.72
N GLU A 52 -1.77 -12.06 -50.13
CA GLU A 52 -0.92 -12.18 -48.94
C GLU A 52 0.53 -11.75 -49.25
N CYS A 53 1.15 -11.10 -48.27
CA CYS A 53 2.55 -10.74 -48.29
C CYS A 53 3.19 -11.12 -46.96
N GLN A 54 4.46 -11.52 -47.03
CA GLN A 54 5.26 -11.84 -45.86
C GLN A 54 6.47 -10.91 -45.85
N THR A 55 6.65 -10.25 -44.72
CA THR A 55 7.76 -9.33 -44.46
C THR A 55 8.70 -9.94 -43.42
N GLN A 56 9.72 -9.19 -43.02
CA GLN A 56 10.67 -9.60 -41.98
C GLN A 56 9.98 -10.03 -40.67
N LYS A 57 10.61 -10.93 -39.91
CA LYS A 57 10.08 -11.38 -38.61
C LYS A 57 9.85 -10.18 -37.68
N CYS A 58 8.69 -10.13 -37.04
CA CYS A 58 8.38 -9.11 -36.06
C CYS A 58 9.29 -9.20 -34.82
N PRO A 59 9.58 -8.06 -34.17
CA PRO A 59 10.22 -8.06 -32.87
C PRO A 59 9.44 -8.91 -31.87
N SER A 60 10.16 -9.66 -31.04
CA SER A 60 9.54 -10.56 -30.07
C SER A 60 10.32 -10.59 -28.76
N TRP A 61 9.63 -10.96 -27.68
CA TRP A 61 10.25 -11.10 -26.37
C TRP A 61 11.02 -12.40 -26.28
N VAL A 62 12.31 -12.28 -25.94
CA VAL A 62 13.14 -13.43 -25.60
C VAL A 62 13.43 -13.42 -24.11
N VAL A 63 13.25 -14.58 -23.49
CA VAL A 63 13.52 -14.81 -22.08
C VAL A 63 14.81 -15.59 -21.92
N ARG A 64 15.58 -15.23 -20.91
CA ARG A 64 16.73 -16.02 -20.43
C ARG A 64 16.32 -16.89 -19.25
N ASP A 65 17.24 -17.74 -18.82
CA ASP A 65 17.05 -18.58 -17.65
C ASP A 65 16.82 -17.74 -16.39
N TRP A 66 16.14 -18.37 -15.44
CA TRP A 66 15.95 -17.80 -14.12
C TRP A 66 17.26 -17.79 -13.37
N SER A 67 17.52 -16.71 -12.65
CA SER A 67 18.54 -16.69 -11.60
C SER A 67 18.22 -17.72 -10.53
N GLU A 68 19.23 -18.04 -9.72
CA GLU A 68 19.00 -18.71 -8.45
C GLU A 68 18.04 -17.92 -7.57
N CYS A 69 17.41 -18.63 -6.63
CA CYS A 69 16.46 -18.01 -5.72
C CYS A 69 17.19 -17.12 -4.72
N SER A 70 16.91 -15.82 -4.74
CA SER A 70 17.58 -14.87 -3.86
C SER A 70 17.17 -15.08 -2.41
N SER A 71 18.14 -15.37 -1.55
CA SER A 71 17.96 -15.41 -0.10
C SER A 71 17.87 -14.03 0.55
N SER A 72 18.26 -12.96 -0.16
CA SER A 72 18.14 -11.57 0.32
C SER A 72 16.80 -10.92 0.02
N LEU A 73 16.13 -11.33 -1.06
CA LEU A 73 14.86 -10.76 -1.51
C LEU A 73 13.68 -11.64 -1.09
N CYS A 74 13.50 -11.77 0.21
CA CYS A 74 12.38 -12.50 0.82
C CYS A 74 11.06 -11.75 0.63
N VAL A 75 10.00 -12.52 0.35
CA VAL A 75 8.64 -12.00 0.13
C VAL A 75 7.71 -12.45 1.26
N ARG A 76 7.70 -13.76 1.54
CA ARG A 76 6.94 -14.36 2.64
C ARG A 76 7.78 -15.42 3.34
N HIS A 77 7.21 -16.00 4.39
CA HIS A 77 7.88 -17.08 5.11
C HIS A 77 8.21 -18.25 4.16
N HIS A 78 9.48 -18.64 4.12
CA HIS A 78 10.08 -19.63 3.23
C HIS A 78 9.97 -19.35 1.72
N VAL A 79 9.79 -18.09 1.33
CA VAL A 79 9.68 -17.71 -0.09
C VAL A 79 10.53 -16.49 -0.42
N GLY A 80 11.41 -16.69 -1.39
CA GLY A 80 12.26 -15.67 -1.98
C GLY A 80 11.79 -15.25 -3.36
N THR A 81 12.64 -14.49 -4.04
CA THR A 81 12.41 -14.04 -5.41
C THR A 81 13.56 -14.47 -6.31
N LYS A 82 13.25 -14.96 -7.51
CA LYS A 82 14.20 -15.08 -8.62
C LYS A 82 13.83 -14.14 -9.77
N LYS A 83 14.84 -13.72 -10.52
CA LYS A 83 14.69 -12.81 -11.66
C LYS A 83 15.22 -13.45 -12.92
N ARG A 84 14.75 -13.00 -14.08
CA ARG A 84 15.31 -13.38 -15.38
C ARG A 84 15.37 -12.17 -16.30
N ASN A 85 16.25 -12.22 -17.28
CA ASN A 85 16.32 -11.21 -18.31
C ASN A 85 15.22 -11.45 -19.36
N VAL A 86 14.49 -10.39 -19.67
CA VAL A 86 13.44 -10.37 -20.69
C VAL A 86 13.77 -9.22 -21.63
N VAL A 87 14.22 -9.56 -22.83
CA VAL A 87 14.74 -8.59 -23.81
C VAL A 87 13.88 -8.62 -25.08
N CYS A 88 13.61 -7.44 -25.62
CA CYS A 88 13.00 -7.33 -26.93
C CYS A 88 14.08 -7.53 -27.99
N VAL A 89 13.86 -8.46 -28.92
CA VAL A 89 14.80 -8.69 -30.02
C VAL A 89 14.10 -8.51 -31.36
N ALA A 90 14.81 -7.94 -32.33
CA ALA A 90 14.36 -7.86 -33.71
C ALA A 90 14.38 -9.25 -34.38
N GLY A 91 13.80 -9.34 -35.58
CA GLY A 91 13.73 -10.59 -36.35
C GLY A 91 15.09 -11.23 -36.69
N ASN A 92 16.17 -10.45 -36.66
CA ASN A 92 17.56 -10.87 -36.87
C ASN A 92 18.32 -11.20 -35.55
N GLY A 93 17.65 -11.09 -34.39
CA GLY A 93 18.23 -11.39 -33.07
C GLY A 93 18.91 -10.21 -32.37
N THR A 94 18.96 -9.01 -32.95
CA THR A 94 19.54 -7.84 -32.28
C THR A 94 18.64 -7.33 -31.16
N SER A 95 19.23 -6.95 -30.02
CA SER A 95 18.50 -6.35 -28.90
C SER A 95 17.95 -4.98 -29.30
N MET A 96 16.71 -4.71 -28.94
CA MET A 96 15.98 -3.49 -29.29
C MET A 96 15.34 -2.87 -28.03
N PRO A 97 14.91 -1.59 -28.12
CA PRO A 97 14.07 -0.96 -27.10
C PRO A 97 12.81 -1.79 -26.79
N SER A 98 12.39 -1.79 -25.53
CA SER A 98 11.27 -2.61 -25.03
C SER A 98 9.93 -2.24 -25.66
N GLU A 99 9.80 -0.99 -26.13
CA GLU A 99 8.60 -0.37 -26.68
C GLU A 99 8.26 -0.91 -28.07
N LEU A 100 9.24 -1.49 -28.78
CA LEU A 100 9.04 -2.07 -30.11
C LEU A 100 8.45 -3.47 -30.08
N CYS A 101 8.50 -4.14 -28.93
CA CYS A 101 7.81 -5.40 -28.71
C CYS A 101 6.44 -5.16 -28.08
N ASP A 102 5.47 -6.01 -28.41
CA ASP A 102 4.13 -5.95 -27.85
C ASP A 102 4.15 -6.11 -26.32
N VAL A 103 3.83 -5.03 -25.60
CA VAL A 103 3.83 -4.98 -24.13
C VAL A 103 2.88 -6.00 -23.51
N GLN A 104 1.76 -6.34 -24.18
CA GLN A 104 0.80 -7.34 -23.69
C GLN A 104 1.39 -8.74 -23.68
N LYS A 105 2.36 -9.00 -24.56
CA LYS A 105 3.06 -10.29 -24.66
C LYS A 105 4.32 -10.33 -23.80
N LYS A 106 4.63 -9.28 -23.03
CA LYS A 106 5.86 -9.21 -22.23
C LYS A 106 5.85 -10.25 -21.11
N PRO A 107 6.77 -11.23 -21.13
CA PRO A 107 6.84 -12.23 -20.07
C PRO A 107 7.27 -11.62 -18.73
N SER A 108 6.84 -12.21 -17.61
CA SER A 108 7.29 -11.76 -16.29
C SER A 108 8.80 -11.93 -16.13
N HIS A 109 9.47 -10.91 -15.59
CA HIS A 109 10.90 -10.91 -15.28
C HIS A 109 11.19 -11.26 -13.81
N LYS A 110 10.15 -11.40 -12.97
CA LYS A 110 10.25 -11.66 -11.52
C LYS A 110 9.28 -12.77 -11.13
N ARG A 111 9.75 -13.77 -10.39
CA ARG A 111 8.92 -14.88 -9.91
C ARG A 111 9.31 -15.25 -8.48
N GLU A 112 8.33 -15.71 -7.73
CA GLU A 112 8.54 -16.29 -6.41
C GLU A 112 9.15 -17.69 -6.52
N CYS A 113 9.95 -18.03 -5.52
CA CYS A 113 10.58 -19.34 -5.41
C CYS A 113 10.67 -19.76 -3.96
N GLU A 114 10.72 -21.06 -3.74
CA GLU A 114 10.95 -21.63 -2.41
C GLU A 114 12.35 -21.25 -1.92
N GLN A 115 12.42 -20.72 -0.71
CA GLN A 115 13.66 -20.28 -0.10
C GLN A 115 13.58 -20.41 1.41
N MET A 116 14.11 -21.50 1.96
CA MET A 116 13.96 -21.85 3.36
C MET A 116 14.62 -20.85 4.31
N GLU A 117 15.64 -20.13 3.86
CA GLU A 117 16.31 -19.08 4.64
C GLU A 117 15.42 -17.86 4.93
N CYS A 118 14.31 -17.68 4.19
CA CYS A 118 13.37 -16.57 4.38
C CYS A 118 12.47 -16.78 5.59
N VAL A 119 13.05 -16.68 6.79
CA VAL A 119 12.33 -16.91 8.05
C VAL A 119 11.92 -15.59 8.68
N ALA A 120 10.61 -15.29 8.62
CA ALA A 120 10.00 -14.19 9.38
C ALA A 120 9.61 -14.62 10.81
N THR A 121 9.88 -13.75 11.79
CA THR A 121 9.51 -13.98 13.19
C THR A 121 9.04 -12.71 13.89
N TRP A 122 8.22 -12.91 14.91
CA TRP A 122 7.76 -11.85 15.80
C TRP A 122 8.83 -11.54 16.83
N LYS A 123 9.35 -10.31 16.83
CA LYS A 123 10.23 -9.78 17.88
C LYS A 123 9.47 -8.79 18.74
N THR A 124 9.72 -8.82 20.04
CA THR A 124 9.10 -7.92 21.01
C THR A 124 10.14 -7.02 21.66
N THR A 125 9.74 -5.81 22.01
CA THR A 125 10.52 -4.99 22.94
C THR A 125 10.38 -5.52 24.38
N ASP A 126 11.14 -4.91 25.27
CA ASP A 126 10.90 -5.05 26.71
C ASP A 126 9.51 -4.54 27.08
N TRP A 127 9.03 -5.06 28.21
CA TRP A 127 7.78 -4.60 28.79
C TRP A 127 7.93 -3.19 29.34
N THR A 128 6.92 -2.36 29.12
CA THR A 128 6.79 -1.08 29.81
C THR A 128 6.62 -1.31 31.31
N GLN A 129 6.82 -0.23 32.08
CA GLN A 129 6.39 -0.22 33.47
C GLN A 129 4.87 -0.43 33.58
N CYS A 130 4.43 -0.92 34.74
CA CYS A 130 3.02 -1.12 35.03
C CYS A 130 2.31 0.24 35.10
N PHE A 131 1.25 0.41 34.30
CA PHE A 131 0.42 1.60 34.27
C PHE A 131 -1.02 1.29 34.71
N PRO A 132 -1.67 2.18 35.49
CA PRO A 132 -1.11 3.39 36.10
C PRO A 132 -0.07 3.07 37.19
N LEU A 133 0.78 4.04 37.52
CA LEU A 133 1.89 3.83 38.46
C LEU A 133 1.41 3.44 39.86
N CYS A 134 0.21 3.86 40.25
CA CYS A 134 -0.50 3.42 41.43
C CYS A 134 -1.91 2.96 41.03
N ALA A 135 -2.25 1.72 41.39
CA ALA A 135 -3.56 1.10 41.29
C ALA A 135 -3.43 -0.37 41.74
N PRO A 136 -4.48 -0.96 42.35
CA PRO A 136 -4.46 -2.38 42.70
C PRO A 136 -4.35 -3.29 41.47
N ARG A 137 -4.84 -2.85 40.30
CA ARG A 137 -4.71 -3.54 39.01
C ARG A 137 -4.21 -2.56 37.95
N GLY A 138 -3.21 -2.97 37.20
CA GLY A 138 -2.69 -2.23 36.05
C GLY A 138 -2.35 -3.17 34.91
N PHE A 139 -1.74 -2.61 33.87
CA PHE A 139 -1.21 -3.38 32.76
C PHE A 139 0.18 -2.90 32.38
N LYS A 140 0.98 -3.82 31.87
CA LYS A 140 2.21 -3.52 31.15
C LYS A 140 2.03 -3.93 29.70
N SER A 141 2.61 -3.15 28.80
CA SER A 141 2.52 -3.35 27.37
C SER A 141 3.91 -3.52 26.77
N ARG A 142 4.02 -4.10 25.58
CA ARG A 142 5.26 -4.13 24.80
C ARG A 142 4.94 -4.02 23.33
N ALA A 143 5.86 -3.45 22.56
CA ALA A 143 5.71 -3.37 21.12
C ALA A 143 6.07 -4.71 20.47
N LEU A 144 5.47 -4.96 19.30
CA LEU A 144 5.68 -6.15 18.50
C LEU A 144 6.09 -5.73 17.09
N LYS A 145 7.16 -6.33 16.56
CA LYS A 145 7.65 -6.09 15.19
C LYS A 145 7.81 -7.43 14.47
N CYS A 146 7.33 -7.51 13.24
CA CYS A 146 7.62 -8.65 12.36
C CYS A 146 8.93 -8.36 11.62
N VAL A 147 9.92 -9.25 11.77
CA VAL A 147 11.24 -9.07 11.17
C VAL A 147 11.76 -10.35 10.55
N TRP A 148 12.64 -10.23 9.57
CA TRP A 148 13.40 -11.35 9.03
C TRP A 148 14.51 -11.74 10.00
N ILE A 149 14.70 -13.03 10.26
CA ILE A 149 15.75 -13.48 11.19
C ILE A 149 17.15 -13.11 10.69
N ARG A 150 17.36 -13.16 9.37
CA ARG A 150 18.67 -13.02 8.74
C ARG A 150 19.26 -11.61 8.87
N ASN A 151 18.51 -10.58 8.49
CA ASN A 151 18.98 -9.19 8.46
C ASN A 151 18.28 -8.28 9.48
N LYS A 152 17.31 -8.81 10.26
CA LYS A 152 16.51 -8.06 11.24
C LYS A 152 15.65 -6.93 10.66
N GLU A 153 15.57 -6.83 9.33
CA GLU A 153 14.74 -5.86 8.63
C GLU A 153 13.25 -6.16 8.83
N PRO A 154 12.36 -5.17 8.72
CA PRO A 154 10.91 -5.36 8.77
C PRO A 154 10.44 -6.37 7.71
N ALA A 155 9.68 -7.37 8.13
CA ALA A 155 9.17 -8.44 7.26
C ALA A 155 7.70 -8.27 6.87
N GLY A 156 7.09 -7.11 7.17
CA GLY A 156 5.73 -6.78 6.77
C GLY A 156 4.70 -7.84 7.18
N ALA A 157 3.94 -8.34 6.19
CA ALA A 157 2.92 -9.36 6.38
C ALA A 157 3.46 -10.80 6.48
N ALA A 158 4.78 -11.03 6.37
CA ALA A 158 5.35 -12.38 6.36
C ALA A 158 5.15 -13.16 7.67
N CYS A 159 4.79 -12.49 8.78
CA CYS A 159 4.42 -13.15 10.04
C CYS A 159 2.93 -13.46 10.18
N GLN A 160 2.11 -13.22 9.14
CA GLN A 160 0.68 -13.52 9.17
C GLN A 160 0.45 -15.02 9.42
N GLY A 161 -0.55 -15.35 10.25
CA GLY A 161 -0.85 -16.73 10.67
C GLY A 161 0.13 -17.30 11.72
N ARG A 162 1.27 -16.67 11.99
CA ARG A 162 2.17 -17.11 13.06
C ARG A 162 1.65 -16.71 14.43
N ARG A 163 1.95 -17.52 15.45
CA ARG A 163 1.56 -17.26 16.84
C ARG A 163 2.05 -15.87 17.28
N ARG A 164 1.10 -14.94 17.44
CA ARG A 164 1.38 -13.57 17.84
C ARG A 164 1.69 -13.51 19.34
N PRO A 165 2.87 -13.01 19.77
CA PRO A 165 3.17 -12.83 21.17
C PRO A 165 2.20 -11.87 21.86
N VAL A 166 1.90 -12.13 23.13
CA VAL A 166 1.06 -11.25 23.95
C VAL A 166 1.70 -9.87 24.08
N VAL A 167 0.97 -8.81 23.74
CA VAL A 167 1.45 -7.42 23.78
C VAL A 167 1.01 -6.66 25.03
N ARG A 168 0.04 -7.16 25.78
CA ARG A 168 -0.49 -6.54 27.00
C ARG A 168 -0.72 -7.61 28.05
N LYS A 169 -0.19 -7.41 29.26
CA LYS A 169 -0.38 -8.32 30.40
C LYS A 169 -0.80 -7.55 31.64
N PRO A 170 -1.64 -8.13 32.51
CA PRO A 170 -1.98 -7.52 33.79
C PRO A 170 -0.77 -7.50 34.73
N CYS A 171 -0.75 -6.52 35.63
CA CYS A 171 0.21 -6.40 36.72
C CYS A 171 -0.49 -5.87 37.98
N ARG A 172 0.06 -6.20 39.15
CA ARG A 172 -0.42 -5.71 40.45
C ARG A 172 0.53 -4.66 40.99
N ARG A 173 -0.02 -3.59 41.58
CA ARG A 173 0.74 -2.53 42.24
C ARG A 173 0.03 -2.07 43.52
N LYS A 174 0.73 -1.22 44.27
CA LYS A 174 0.18 -0.60 45.47
C LYS A 174 -0.97 0.35 45.08
N PRO A 175 -2.07 0.37 45.84
CA PRO A 175 -3.13 1.35 45.66
C PRO A 175 -2.58 2.77 45.76
N CYS A 176 -3.14 3.71 44.99
CA CYS A 176 -2.87 5.12 45.24
C CYS A 176 -3.36 5.47 46.65
N ASN A 177 -2.52 6.12 47.45
CA ASN A 177 -2.97 6.70 48.71
C ASN A 177 -3.72 8.00 48.40
N LEU A 178 -4.99 7.88 48.01
CA LEU A 178 -5.89 9.01 47.72
C LEU A 178 -6.31 9.79 48.98
N ARG A 179 -5.84 9.39 50.17
CA ARG A 179 -6.28 9.96 51.45
C ARG A 179 -5.36 11.03 52.04
N GLN A 180 -4.27 11.45 51.39
CA GLN A 180 -3.27 12.26 52.11
C GLN A 180 -2.58 13.43 51.38
N VAL A 181 -3.07 13.95 50.25
CA VAL A 181 -2.53 15.23 49.77
C VAL A 181 -3.64 16.20 49.36
N CYS A 182 -4.39 16.62 50.37
CA CYS A 182 -5.05 17.92 50.36
C CYS A 182 -3.94 18.99 50.28
N HIS A 183 -3.74 19.57 49.09
CA HIS A 183 -2.79 20.64 48.85
C HIS A 183 -3.55 21.92 48.49
N ASP A 184 -3.10 23.03 49.04
CA ASP A 184 -3.64 24.34 48.72
C ASP A 184 -3.18 24.73 47.31
N SER A 185 -4.13 24.91 46.39
CA SER A 185 -3.85 25.19 44.97
C SER A 185 -3.53 26.67 44.69
N SER A 186 -3.58 27.55 45.70
CA SER A 186 -3.42 29.00 45.53
C SER A 186 -2.62 29.63 46.67
N LYS A 187 -1.76 30.60 46.34
CA LYS A 187 -1.03 31.42 47.32
C LYS A 187 -1.93 32.25 48.23
N TYR A 188 -3.20 32.45 47.84
CA TYR A 188 -4.19 33.19 48.62
C TYR A 188 -4.98 32.31 49.59
N CYS A 189 -4.71 31.00 49.66
CA CYS A 189 -5.44 30.08 50.53
C CYS A 189 -5.37 30.47 52.02
N SER A 190 -4.25 31.06 52.47
CA SER A 190 -4.06 31.54 53.85
C SER A 190 -4.94 32.75 54.23
N LEU A 191 -5.44 33.50 53.25
CA LEU A 191 -6.34 34.64 53.47
C LEU A 191 -7.80 34.21 53.60
N LEU A 192 -8.16 33.02 53.13
CA LEU A 192 -9.55 32.55 53.11
C LEU A 192 -10.17 32.36 54.50
N PRO A 193 -9.44 31.89 55.54
CA PRO A 193 -9.94 31.90 56.91
C PRO A 193 -10.18 33.32 57.42
N ILE A 194 -9.27 34.25 57.13
CA ILE A 194 -9.32 35.67 57.57
C ILE A 194 -10.51 36.39 56.93
N MET A 195 -10.74 36.16 55.64
CA MET A 195 -11.82 36.75 54.86
C MET A 195 -13.15 35.96 54.95
N LYS A 196 -13.23 34.92 55.79
CA LYS A 196 -14.42 34.06 55.99
C LYS A 196 -14.93 33.40 54.69
N MET A 197 -14.05 33.17 53.74
CA MET A 197 -14.38 32.55 52.45
C MET A 197 -14.40 31.02 52.53
N CYS A 198 -13.83 30.44 53.59
CA CYS A 198 -13.86 29.00 53.85
C CYS A 198 -15.26 28.40 54.07
N ARG A 199 -16.33 29.22 54.13
CA ARG A 199 -17.72 28.73 54.15
C ARG A 199 -18.21 28.24 52.78
N PHE A 200 -17.57 28.68 51.70
CA PHE A 200 -17.98 28.29 50.35
C PHE A 200 -17.19 27.08 49.87
N LYS A 201 -17.93 26.07 49.40
CA LYS A 201 -17.38 24.77 48.97
C LYS A 201 -16.32 24.90 47.87
N GLN A 202 -16.50 25.84 46.94
CA GLN A 202 -15.53 26.15 45.87
C GLN A 202 -14.14 26.55 46.38
N TYR A 203 -14.06 27.19 47.54
CA TYR A 203 -12.79 27.58 48.16
C TYR A 203 -12.24 26.46 49.04
N GLN A 204 -13.09 25.64 49.65
CA GLN A 204 -12.68 24.46 50.42
C GLN A 204 -12.03 23.38 49.53
N GLU A 205 -12.54 23.17 48.32
CA GLU A 205 -12.01 22.16 47.38
C GLU A 205 -10.61 22.54 46.87
N LYS A 206 -10.34 23.84 46.70
CA LYS A 206 -9.03 24.37 46.23
C LYS A 206 -8.04 24.64 47.36
N CYS A 207 -8.52 24.90 48.57
CA CYS A 207 -7.70 25.35 49.71
C CYS A 207 -8.05 24.56 50.97
N CYS A 208 -8.06 23.24 50.84
CA CYS A 208 -8.51 22.33 51.88
C CYS A 208 -7.60 22.36 53.14
N LYS A 209 -6.30 22.67 53.01
CA LYS A 209 -5.37 22.72 54.15
C LYS A 209 -5.56 24.02 54.93
N SER A 210 -5.71 25.16 54.25
CA SER A 210 -5.98 26.44 54.91
C SER A 210 -7.35 26.50 55.58
N CYS A 211 -8.40 25.93 54.96
CA CYS A 211 -9.76 25.95 55.49
C CYS A 211 -10.05 24.90 56.58
N SER A 212 -9.11 23.99 56.87
CA SER A 212 -9.22 23.01 57.97
C SER A 212 -8.61 23.49 59.29
N THR A 213 -8.04 24.71 59.33
CA THR A 213 -7.38 25.29 60.52
C THR A 213 -8.38 25.80 61.58
N PRO A 214 -7.99 25.91 62.87
CA PRO A 214 -8.88 26.32 63.96
C PRO A 214 -9.51 27.72 63.79
N LEU A 215 -8.81 28.65 63.13
CA LEU A 215 -9.30 29.99 62.80
C LEU A 215 -10.57 29.97 61.93
N ALA A 216 -10.75 28.94 61.10
CA ALA A 216 -11.94 28.76 60.27
C ALA A 216 -13.14 28.14 61.02
N ARG A 217 -12.93 27.52 62.20
CA ARG A 217 -13.99 26.84 62.99
C ARG A 217 -14.68 27.72 64.04
N TYR A 218 -14.19 28.93 64.32
CA TYR A 218 -14.60 29.68 65.52
C TYR A 218 -16.04 30.25 65.52
N LYS A 219 -16.85 30.12 64.46
CA LYS A 219 -18.27 30.53 64.53
C LYS A 219 -19.22 29.63 63.73
N ASP A 220 -19.35 28.38 64.18
CA ASP A 220 -20.53 27.55 63.96
C ASP A 220 -21.18 27.12 65.30
N GLN A 221 -21.18 28.03 66.29
CA GLN A 221 -21.75 27.80 67.63
C GLN A 221 -22.70 28.92 68.11
N ARG A 222 -23.24 29.77 67.23
CA ARG A 222 -24.40 30.64 67.56
C ARG A 222 -25.69 30.15 66.89
N LYS A 223 -26.11 28.93 67.25
CA LYS A 223 -27.51 28.46 67.17
C LYS A 223 -27.76 27.41 68.25
N ARG A 224 -27.70 27.80 69.53
CA ARG A 224 -28.25 27.04 70.66
C ARG A 224 -28.37 27.96 71.87
N LEU A 225 -29.36 28.85 71.83
CA LEU A 225 -29.86 29.62 72.97
C LEU A 225 -31.24 30.14 72.56
N TYR A 226 -32.23 29.24 72.57
CA TYR A 226 -33.67 29.50 72.66
C TYR A 226 -34.34 28.14 72.87
N TRP A 227 -34.41 27.71 74.14
CA TRP A 227 -35.39 26.74 74.68
C TRP A 227 -35.35 26.80 76.22
N LEU A 228 -35.58 28.01 76.74
CA LEU A 228 -36.09 28.23 78.11
C LEU A 228 -37.19 29.29 77.99
N LEU A 229 -38.36 28.85 77.53
CA LEU A 229 -39.70 29.26 77.94
C LEU A 229 -40.58 28.03 77.78
#